data_AF-A0A9Q0YQT1-F1
#
_entry.id   AF-A0A9Q0YQT1-F1
#
_cell.length_a   1.000
_cell.length_b   1.000
_cell.length_c   1.000
_cell.angle_alpha   90.00
_cell.angle_beta   90.00
_cell.angle_gamma   90.00
#
_symmetry.space_group_name_H-M   'P 1'
#
loop_
_entity.id
_entity.type
_entity.pdbx_description
1 polymer ?
#
loop_
_entity_poly.entity_id
_entity_poly.type
_entity_poly.pdbx_seq_one_letter_code
_entity_poly.pdbx_strand_id
1 'polypeptide(L)'
;MERTTCAYKLKEGVAEVVHKRLVHELKEKPFSINLDECTTKGSNQRILSILVSFFSDTLGPRVEQSFSMMNDTITAKTNRIHASTFAAIQTVKYDLLATRETSVQRYHRENKLKSPVDVSMAYHVRTAYSRFKKKNATSERKNTKNTKENIHKLAQKVKERIRIQQASVRKQNRLKVIQQKRQQKL
;
A
#
# COMPACT_ATOMS: atom_id res chain seq x y z
N MET A 1 6.68 -26.67 -9.68
CA MET A 1 5.72 -27.74 -9.30
C MET A 1 5.36 -27.57 -7.85
N GLU A 2 4.10 -27.26 -7.54
CA GLU A 2 3.64 -27.29 -6.15
C GLU A 2 3.53 -28.74 -5.68
N ARG A 3 4.13 -29.05 -4.53
CA ARG A 3 4.39 -30.42 -4.06
C ARG A 3 3.14 -31.15 -3.52
N THR A 4 2.02 -30.45 -3.34
CA THR A 4 0.82 -31.03 -2.74
C THR A 4 -0.40 -30.81 -3.63
N THR A 5 -1.16 -31.88 -3.85
CA THR A 5 -2.38 -31.90 -4.67
C THR A 5 -3.41 -30.86 -4.23
N CYS A 6 -3.43 -30.53 -2.93
CA CYS A 6 -4.31 -29.51 -2.37
C CYS A 6 -3.91 -28.08 -2.79
N ALA A 7 -2.61 -27.78 -2.82
CA ALA A 7 -2.12 -26.45 -3.23
C ALA A 7 -2.34 -26.21 -4.73
N TYR A 8 -2.10 -27.23 -5.56
CA TYR A 8 -2.44 -27.20 -7.00
C TYR A 8 -3.94 -26.99 -7.23
N LYS A 9 -4.81 -27.73 -6.53
CA LYS A 9 -6.27 -27.59 -6.67
C LYS A 9 -6.79 -26.22 -6.22
N LEU A 10 -6.22 -25.63 -5.18
CA LEU A 10 -6.60 -24.28 -4.74
C LEU A 10 -6.13 -23.19 -5.70
N LYS A 11 -4.87 -23.29 -6.16
CA LYS A 11 -4.24 -22.26 -6.99
C LYS A 11 -4.64 -22.33 -8.45
N GLU A 12 -4.61 -23.51 -9.05
CA GLU A 12 -4.92 -23.70 -10.47
C GLU A 12 -6.39 -24.07 -10.67
N GLY A 13 -7.03 -24.80 -9.74
CA GLY A 13 -8.44 -25.16 -9.88
C GLY A 13 -9.39 -24.05 -9.42
N VAL A 14 -9.41 -23.78 -8.12
CA VAL A 14 -10.36 -22.83 -7.51
C VAL A 14 -10.11 -21.40 -7.99
N ALA A 15 -8.85 -20.96 -8.05
CA ALA A 15 -8.56 -19.60 -8.51
C ALA A 15 -8.90 -19.41 -10.00
N GLU A 16 -8.68 -20.42 -10.85
CA GLU A 16 -9.05 -20.33 -12.27
C GLU A 16 -10.57 -20.31 -12.46
N VAL A 17 -11.33 -21.11 -11.71
CA VAL A 17 -12.80 -21.09 -11.75
C VAL A 17 -13.35 -19.75 -11.28
N VAL A 18 -12.81 -19.20 -10.18
CA VAL A 18 -13.17 -17.87 -9.68
C VAL A 18 -12.82 -16.79 -10.70
N HIS A 19 -11.65 -16.89 -11.35
CA HIS A 19 -11.23 -15.96 -12.39
C HIS A 19 -12.16 -16.01 -13.61
N LYS A 20 -12.45 -17.20 -14.14
CA LYS A 20 -13.35 -17.39 -15.29
C LYS A 20 -14.75 -16.85 -15.00
N ARG A 21 -15.26 -17.12 -13.80
CA ARG A 21 -16.56 -16.61 -13.35
C ARG A 21 -16.57 -15.09 -13.26
N LEU A 22 -15.56 -14.48 -12.66
CA LEU A 22 -15.44 -13.03 -12.55
C LEU A 22 -15.35 -12.37 -13.94
N VAL A 23 -14.58 -12.94 -14.86
CA VAL A 23 -14.47 -12.44 -16.25
C VAL A 23 -15.79 -12.57 -17.01
N HIS A 24 -16.56 -13.61 -16.76
CA HIS A 24 -17.91 -13.76 -17.33
C HIS A 24 -18.86 -12.68 -16.80
N GLU A 25 -18.91 -12.50 -15.48
CA GLU A 25 -19.72 -11.47 -14.82
C GLU A 25 -19.33 -10.05 -15.29
N LEU A 26 -18.03 -9.79 -15.50
CA LEU A 26 -17.47 -8.55 -16.06
C LEU A 26 -17.93 -8.26 -17.50
N LYS A 27 -18.23 -9.29 -18.29
CA LYS A 27 -18.70 -9.15 -19.67
C LYS A 27 -20.20 -8.91 -19.75
N GLU A 28 -20.98 -9.44 -18.81
CA GLU A 28 -22.43 -9.32 -18.81
C GLU A 28 -22.94 -8.02 -18.17
N LYS A 29 -22.26 -7.53 -17.13
CA LYS A 29 -22.67 -6.31 -16.42
C LYS A 29 -21.70 -5.16 -16.76
N PRO A 30 -22.10 -4.14 -17.54
CA PRO A 30 -21.26 -2.98 -17.77
C PRO A 30 -21.06 -2.24 -16.44
N PHE A 31 -19.81 -1.90 -16.15
CA PHE A 31 -19.44 -1.06 -15.02
C PHE A 31 -18.44 0.00 -15.50
N SER A 32 -18.52 1.19 -14.90
CA SER A 32 -17.56 2.27 -15.16
C SER A 32 -16.73 2.49 -13.91
N ILE A 33 -15.41 2.52 -14.06
CA ILE A 33 -14.49 2.90 -13.00
C ILE A 33 -13.67 4.10 -13.50
N ASN A 34 -13.51 5.11 -12.66
CA ASN A 34 -12.66 6.25 -12.98
C ASN A 34 -11.20 5.77 -13.08
N LEU A 35 -10.60 5.89 -14.28
CA LEU A 35 -9.22 5.43 -14.54
C LEU A 35 -8.19 6.15 -13.67
N ASP A 36 -8.50 7.37 -13.25
CA ASP A 36 -7.64 8.27 -12.48
C ASP A 36 -7.32 7.66 -11.09
N GLU A 37 -8.31 7.01 -10.49
CA GLU A 37 -8.16 6.27 -9.23
C GLU A 37 -7.39 4.96 -9.42
N CYS A 38 -7.37 4.43 -10.64
CA CYS A 38 -6.77 3.15 -10.99
C CYS A 38 -5.26 3.22 -11.25
N THR A 39 -4.72 4.39 -11.59
CA THR A 39 -3.31 4.55 -12.02
C THR A 39 -2.36 4.95 -10.89
N THR A 40 -2.87 5.23 -9.68
CA THR A 40 -2.03 5.61 -8.54
C THR A 40 -1.26 4.40 -8.01
N LYS A 41 0.07 4.49 -7.83
CA LYS A 41 0.89 3.38 -7.30
C LYS A 41 0.31 2.85 -5.98
N GLY A 42 -0.09 1.58 -5.96
CA GLY A 42 -0.66 0.89 -4.79
C GLY A 42 -2.20 0.78 -4.77
N SER A 43 -2.89 1.21 -5.83
CA SER A 43 -4.35 1.17 -5.97
C SER A 43 -4.94 -0.22 -6.29
N ASN A 44 -4.11 -1.21 -6.67
CA ASN A 44 -4.57 -2.52 -7.14
C ASN A 44 -5.53 -3.23 -6.18
N GLN A 45 -5.30 -3.10 -4.87
CA GLN A 45 -6.19 -3.68 -3.86
C GLN A 45 -7.56 -3.00 -3.84
N ARG A 46 -7.60 -1.68 -4.06
CA ARG A 46 -8.84 -0.89 -4.06
C ARG A 46 -9.68 -1.21 -5.29
N ILE A 47 -9.04 -1.30 -6.46
CA ILE A 47 -9.67 -1.74 -7.71
C ILE A 47 -10.23 -3.15 -7.54
N LEU A 48 -9.43 -4.08 -7.02
CA LEU A 48 -9.86 -5.45 -6.79
C LEU A 48 -11.07 -5.53 -5.85
N SER A 49 -11.07 -4.75 -4.77
CA SER A 49 -12.23 -4.68 -3.86
C SER A 49 -13.47 -4.13 -4.54
N ILE A 50 -13.37 -3.08 -5.36
CA ILE A 50 -14.51 -2.52 -6.11
C ILE A 50 -15.06 -3.57 -7.08
N LEU A 51 -14.19 -4.27 -7.82
CA LEU A 51 -14.59 -5.33 -8.74
C LEU A 51 -15.28 -6.49 -8.00
N VAL A 52 -14.72 -6.95 -6.88
CA VAL A 52 -15.34 -8.03 -6.09
C VAL A 52 -16.67 -7.58 -5.49
N SER A 53 -16.80 -6.30 -5.11
CA SER A 53 -18.05 -5.71 -4.63
C SER A 53 -19.15 -5.74 -5.69
N PHE A 54 -18.79 -5.39 -6.93
CA PHE A 54 -19.76 -5.20 -8.00
C PHE A 54 -20.14 -6.49 -8.73
N PHE A 55 -19.20 -7.43 -8.84
CA PHE A 55 -19.38 -8.64 -9.65
C PHE A 55 -19.73 -9.88 -8.84
N SER A 56 -19.32 -9.97 -7.57
CA SER A 56 -19.60 -11.15 -6.75
C SER A 56 -20.77 -10.92 -5.80
N ASP A 57 -21.95 -11.47 -6.12
CA ASP A 57 -23.13 -11.38 -5.24
C ASP A 57 -22.88 -12.02 -3.85
N THR A 58 -21.95 -12.97 -3.77
CA THR A 58 -21.60 -13.67 -2.51
C THR A 58 -20.55 -12.96 -1.67
N LEU A 59 -19.57 -12.30 -2.31
CA LEU A 59 -18.45 -11.65 -1.61
C LEU A 59 -18.66 -10.14 -1.49
N GLY A 60 -19.49 -9.55 -2.33
CA GLY A 60 -19.79 -8.12 -2.36
C GLY A 60 -20.31 -7.58 -1.04
N PRO A 61 -21.32 -8.21 -0.40
CA PRO A 61 -21.80 -7.77 0.90
C PRO A 61 -20.71 -7.73 1.99
N ARG A 62 -19.71 -8.62 1.92
CA ARG A 62 -18.57 -8.64 2.87
C ARG A 62 -17.57 -7.52 2.62
N VAL A 63 -17.37 -7.18 1.34
CA VAL A 63 -16.48 -6.09 0.93
C VAL A 63 -17.11 -4.74 1.28
N GLU A 64 -18.40 -4.55 0.97
CA GLU A 64 -19.15 -3.34 1.32
C GLU A 64 -19.22 -3.12 2.83
N GLN A 65 -19.51 -4.18 3.60
CA GLN A 65 -19.48 -4.10 5.06
C GLN A 65 -18.09 -3.67 5.56
N SER A 66 -17.01 -4.14 4.95
CA SER A 66 -15.66 -3.74 5.32
C SER A 66 -15.37 -2.27 5.01
N PHE A 67 -15.94 -1.73 3.92
CA PHE A 67 -15.86 -0.30 3.57
C PHE A 67 -16.69 0.57 4.51
N SER A 68 -17.91 0.18 4.85
CA SER A 68 -18.75 0.92 5.82
C SER A 68 -18.10 0.96 7.20
N MET A 69 -17.56 -0.17 7.68
CA MET A 69 -16.81 -0.21 8.94
C MET A 69 -15.56 0.67 8.91
N MET A 70 -14.87 0.76 7.76
CA MET A 70 -13.75 1.70 7.60
C MET A 70 -14.22 3.15 7.69
N ASN A 71 -15.36 3.48 7.08
CA ASN A 71 -15.93 4.82 7.14
C ASN A 71 -16.25 5.25 8.58
N ASP A 72 -16.78 4.33 9.39
CA ASP A 72 -17.09 4.58 10.81
C ASP A 72 -15.85 4.69 11.71
N THR A 73 -14.77 3.98 11.36
CA THR A 73 -13.50 4.03 12.12
C THR A 73 -12.58 5.17 11.69
N ILE A 74 -12.87 5.81 10.55
CA ILE A 74 -12.21 7.02 10.10
C ILE A 74 -12.72 8.19 10.97
N THR A 75 -11.86 8.78 11.79
CA THR A 75 -12.23 9.99 12.53
C THR A 75 -12.40 11.17 11.59
N ALA A 76 -13.45 11.98 11.79
CA ALA A 76 -13.84 13.11 10.92
C ALA A 76 -12.73 14.14 10.62
N LYS A 77 -11.64 14.15 11.41
CA LYS A 77 -10.51 15.07 11.25
C LYS A 77 -9.44 14.58 10.27
N THR A 78 -9.33 13.26 10.04
CA THR A 78 -8.39 12.67 9.09
C THR A 78 -9.00 11.43 8.45
N ASN A 79 -9.30 11.49 7.14
CA ASN A 79 -9.83 10.38 6.33
C ASN A 79 -8.86 9.18 6.15
N ARG A 80 -7.94 8.95 7.08
CA ARG A 80 -6.85 7.98 6.95
C ARG A 80 -6.67 7.20 8.25
N ILE A 81 -7.11 5.95 8.25
CA ILE A 81 -6.64 4.94 9.21
C ILE A 81 -5.33 4.37 8.68
N HIS A 82 -4.35 4.16 9.55
CA HIS A 82 -3.12 3.46 9.17
C HIS A 82 -3.45 2.00 8.80
N ALA A 83 -2.97 1.51 7.66
CA ALA A 83 -3.32 0.18 7.14
C ALA A 83 -3.09 -0.97 8.15
N SER A 84 -2.09 -0.83 9.03
CA SER A 84 -1.85 -1.82 10.09
C SER A 84 -2.97 -1.88 11.13
N THR A 85 -3.58 -0.75 11.44
CA THR A 85 -4.70 -0.65 12.40
C THR A 85 -5.93 -1.33 11.82
N PHE A 86 -6.20 -1.12 10.52
CA PHE A 86 -7.27 -1.82 9.82
C PHE A 86 -7.04 -3.33 9.79
N ALA A 87 -5.83 -3.77 9.45
CA ALA A 87 -5.48 -5.18 9.45
C ALA A 87 -5.69 -5.82 10.85
N ALA A 88 -5.28 -5.13 11.92
CA ALA A 88 -5.49 -5.61 13.28
C ALA A 88 -6.98 -5.74 13.65
N ILE A 89 -7.81 -4.76 13.27
CA ILE A 89 -9.26 -4.81 13.49
C ILE A 89 -9.89 -6.01 12.76
N GLN A 90 -9.50 -6.26 11.51
CA GLN A 90 -10.01 -7.40 10.75
C GLN A 90 -9.59 -8.73 11.38
N THR A 91 -8.34 -8.87 11.82
CA THR A 91 -7.88 -10.08 12.51
C THR A 91 -8.71 -10.37 13.74
N VAL A 92 -8.92 -9.38 14.61
CA VAL A 92 -9.73 -9.57 15.84
C VAL A 92 -11.19 -9.89 15.49
N LYS A 93 -11.78 -9.23 14.49
CA LYS A 93 -13.16 -9.50 14.04
C LYS A 93 -13.32 -10.95 13.60
N TYR A 94 -12.46 -11.42 12.70
CA TYR A 94 -12.58 -12.78 12.16
C TYR A 94 -12.23 -13.84 13.19
N ASP A 95 -11.32 -13.55 14.12
CA ASP A 95 -11.01 -14.46 15.22
C ASP A 95 -12.21 -14.63 16.18
N LEU A 96 -12.90 -13.53 16.53
CA LEU A 96 -14.14 -13.58 17.30
C LEU A 96 -15.29 -14.30 16.56
N LEU A 97 -15.42 -14.06 15.26
CA LEU A 97 -16.40 -14.76 14.42
C LEU A 97 -16.13 -16.26 14.34
N ALA A 98 -14.86 -16.67 14.26
CA ALA A 98 -14.46 -18.07 14.23
C ALA A 98 -14.73 -18.77 15.56
N THR A 99 -14.45 -18.11 16.70
CA THR A 99 -14.75 -18.66 18.03
C THR A 99 -16.23 -18.57 18.41
N ARG A 100 -17.04 -17.82 17.65
CA ARG A 100 -18.45 -17.51 17.94
C ARG A 100 -18.66 -16.84 19.31
N GLU A 101 -17.65 -16.10 19.75
CA GLU A 101 -17.68 -15.37 21.01
C GLU A 101 -17.81 -13.87 20.73
N THR A 102 -18.56 -13.18 21.58
CA THR A 102 -18.54 -11.72 21.59
C THR A 102 -17.24 -11.22 22.23
N SER A 103 -16.80 -10.02 21.85
CA SER A 103 -15.66 -9.37 22.50
C SER A 103 -15.87 -9.22 24.01
N VAL A 104 -17.12 -9.01 24.44
CA VAL A 104 -17.51 -8.95 25.83
C VAL A 104 -17.27 -10.30 26.50
N GLN A 105 -17.71 -11.41 25.93
CA GLN A 105 -17.49 -12.75 26.50
C GLN A 105 -16.01 -13.11 26.58
N ARG A 106 -15.26 -12.89 25.49
CA ARG A 106 -13.86 -13.33 25.39
C ARG A 106 -12.89 -12.51 26.25
N TYR A 107 -13.17 -11.21 26.41
CA TYR A 107 -12.32 -10.30 27.17
C TYR A 107 -13.01 -9.82 28.46
N HIS A 108 -14.11 -10.47 28.86
CA HIS A 108 -14.79 -10.16 30.12
C HIS A 108 -13.82 -10.35 31.28
N ARG A 109 -13.88 -9.45 32.25
CA ARG A 109 -13.31 -9.68 33.57
C ARG A 109 -14.45 -9.57 34.57
N GLU A 110 -14.62 -10.58 35.40
CA GLU A 110 -15.71 -10.62 36.40
C GLU A 110 -15.71 -9.39 37.31
N ASN A 111 -14.52 -8.87 37.65
CA ASN A 111 -14.41 -7.66 38.45
C ASN A 111 -13.32 -6.73 37.91
N LYS A 112 -13.69 -5.73 37.11
CA LYS A 112 -12.76 -4.83 36.40
C LYS A 112 -11.70 -4.16 37.30
N LEU A 113 -12.00 -3.97 38.59
CA LEU A 113 -11.14 -3.31 39.57
C LEU A 113 -10.27 -4.28 40.39
N LYS A 114 -10.72 -5.53 40.57
CA LYS A 114 -10.13 -6.47 41.55
C LYS A 114 -9.65 -7.78 40.94
N SER A 115 -10.09 -8.12 39.72
CA SER A 115 -9.63 -9.33 39.04
C SER A 115 -8.12 -9.21 38.76
N PRO A 116 -7.32 -10.24 39.08
CA PRO A 116 -5.89 -10.21 38.83
C PRO A 116 -5.63 -9.94 37.34
N VAL A 117 -4.81 -8.92 37.08
CA VAL A 117 -4.31 -8.67 35.73
C VAL A 117 -3.19 -9.67 35.49
N ASP A 118 -3.20 -10.33 34.33
CA ASP A 118 -2.03 -11.10 33.90
C ASP A 118 -0.84 -10.15 33.70
N VAL A 119 0.04 -10.12 34.70
CA VAL A 119 1.22 -9.25 34.77
C VAL A 119 2.21 -9.61 33.65
N SER A 120 2.28 -10.89 33.28
CA SER A 120 3.13 -11.37 32.19
C SER A 120 2.62 -10.84 30.85
N MET A 121 1.32 -10.96 30.59
CA MET A 121 0.69 -10.39 29.39
C MET A 121 0.90 -8.88 29.33
N ALA A 122 0.69 -8.16 30.44
CA ALA A 122 0.90 -6.71 30.49
C ALA A 122 2.36 -6.32 30.19
N TYR A 123 3.32 -7.09 30.71
CA TYR A 123 4.74 -6.91 30.43
C TYR A 123 5.06 -7.14 28.95
N HIS A 124 4.54 -8.22 28.35
CA HIS A 124 4.75 -8.54 26.94
C HIS A 124 4.14 -7.50 26.00
N VAL A 125 2.92 -7.03 26.27
CA VAL A 125 2.27 -5.97 25.50
C VAL A 125 3.08 -4.68 25.56
N ARG A 126 3.54 -4.27 26.75
CA ARG A 126 4.37 -3.07 26.94
C ARG A 126 5.70 -3.17 26.21
N THR A 127 6.32 -4.34 26.27
CA THR A 127 7.59 -4.63 25.59
C THR A 127 7.41 -4.66 24.07
N ALA A 128 6.35 -5.28 23.57
CA ALA A 128 6.00 -5.31 22.15
C ALA A 128 5.76 -3.91 21.60
N TYR A 129 5.01 -3.07 22.32
CA TYR A 129 4.80 -1.67 21.94
C TYR A 129 6.12 -0.88 21.89
N SER A 130 6.98 -1.05 22.91
CA SER A 130 8.29 -0.40 22.95
C SER A 130 9.19 -0.81 21.77
N ARG A 131 9.17 -2.10 21.39
CA ARG A 131 9.88 -2.62 20.21
C ARG A 131 9.29 -2.07 18.91
N PHE A 132 7.97 -2.03 18.78
CA PHE A 132 7.26 -1.47 17.63
C PHE A 132 7.61 0.02 17.44
N LYS A 133 7.56 0.82 18.50
CA LYS A 133 7.94 2.24 18.47
C LYS A 133 9.39 2.43 18.00
N LYS A 134 10.33 1.64 18.52
CA LYS A 134 11.74 1.66 18.08
C LYS A 134 11.90 1.27 16.60
N LYS A 135 11.16 0.26 16.13
CA LYS A 135 11.19 -0.19 14.73
C LYS A 135 10.64 0.86 13.76
N ASN A 136 9.56 1.55 14.13
CA ASN A 136 9.01 2.62 13.29
C ASN A 136 9.95 3.84 13.24
N ALA A 137 10.49 4.27 14.39
CA ALA A 137 11.45 5.37 14.44
C ALA A 137 12.73 5.08 13.63
N THR A 138 13.20 3.82 13.61
CA THR A 138 14.35 3.44 12.77
C THR A 138 14.00 3.37 11.28
N SER A 139 12.79 2.94 10.93
CA SER A 139 12.32 2.91 9.54
C SER A 139 12.13 4.32 8.98
N GLU A 140 11.58 5.24 9.77
CA GLU A 140 11.46 6.67 9.41
C GLU A 140 12.83 7.34 9.22
N ARG A 141 13.80 7.05 10.09
CA ARG A 141 15.18 7.52 9.96
C ARG A 141 15.89 6.96 8.72
N LYS A 142 15.65 5.69 8.35
CA LYS A 142 16.22 5.10 7.13
C LYS A 142 15.62 5.72 5.87
N ASN A 143 14.30 5.89 5.83
CA ASN A 143 13.64 6.53 4.69
C ASN A 143 14.12 7.97 4.47
N THR A 144 14.26 8.76 5.54
CA THR A 144 14.79 10.14 5.41
C THR A 144 16.24 10.19 4.94
N LYS A 145 17.11 9.26 5.37
CA LYS A 145 18.49 9.16 4.85
C LYS A 145 18.51 8.81 3.36
N ASN A 146 17.73 7.82 2.94
CA ASN A 146 17.65 7.40 1.54
C ASN A 146 17.14 8.55 0.64
N THR A 147 16.16 9.34 1.09
CA THR A 147 15.67 10.50 0.34
C THR A 147 16.77 11.56 0.17
N LYS A 148 17.54 11.86 1.22
CA LYS A 148 18.66 12.83 1.16
C LYS A 148 19.76 12.36 0.20
N GLU A 149 20.13 11.08 0.25
CA GLU A 149 21.13 10.51 -0.66
C GLU A 149 20.66 10.53 -2.13
N ASN A 150 19.38 10.24 -2.37
CA ASN A 150 18.80 10.30 -3.72
C ASN A 150 18.74 11.73 -4.28
N ILE A 151 18.39 12.72 -3.45
CA ILE A 151 18.42 14.15 -3.84
C ILE A 151 19.85 14.59 -4.17
N HIS A 152 20.84 14.20 -3.36
CA HIS A 152 22.24 14.53 -3.62
C HIS A 152 22.76 13.92 -4.93
N LYS A 153 22.49 12.64 -5.18
CA LYS A 153 22.84 11.97 -6.45
C LYS A 153 22.16 12.62 -7.65
N LEU A 154 20.92 13.05 -7.51
CA LEU A 154 20.18 13.76 -8.56
C LEU A 154 20.81 15.13 -8.84
N ALA A 155 21.15 15.90 -7.80
CA ALA A 155 21.80 17.20 -7.93
C ALA A 155 23.17 17.11 -8.64
N GLN A 156 23.96 16.06 -8.35
CA GLN A 156 25.23 15.81 -9.04
C GLN A 156 25.02 15.52 -10.53
N LYS A 157 24.05 14.65 -10.88
CA LYS A 157 23.72 14.37 -12.28
C LYS A 157 23.25 15.61 -13.05
N VAL A 158 22.48 16.49 -12.40
CA VAL A 158 22.03 17.75 -13.01
C VAL A 158 23.21 18.69 -13.25
N LYS A 159 24.12 18.86 -12.28
CA LYS A 159 25.34 19.67 -12.45
C LYS A 159 26.20 19.19 -13.62
N GLU A 160 26.35 17.87 -13.75
CA GLU A 160 27.14 17.28 -14.84
C GLU A 160 26.49 17.51 -16.21
N ARG A 161 25.17 17.36 -16.31
CA ARG A 161 24.44 17.70 -17.55
C ARG A 161 24.60 19.17 -17.94
N ILE A 162 24.49 20.09 -16.98
CA ILE A 162 24.68 21.52 -17.22
C ILE A 162 26.11 21.80 -17.72
N ARG A 163 27.14 21.18 -17.14
CA ARG A 163 28.52 21.30 -17.61
C ARG A 163 28.69 20.86 -19.05
N ILE A 164 28.19 19.67 -19.38
CA ILE A 164 28.27 19.12 -20.75
C ILE A 164 27.56 20.04 -21.75
N GLN A 165 26.38 20.54 -21.38
CA GLN A 165 25.60 21.44 -22.23
C GLN A 165 26.27 22.81 -22.40
N GLN A 166 26.89 23.37 -21.37
CA GLN A 166 27.67 24.60 -21.49
C GLN A 166 28.91 24.42 -22.37
N ALA A 167 29.59 23.27 -22.26
CA ALA A 167 30.75 22.95 -23.10
C ALA A 167 30.36 22.82 -24.59
N SER A 168 29.22 22.18 -24.89
CA SER A 168 28.74 22.04 -26.27
C SER A 168 28.34 23.40 -26.88
N VAL A 169 27.65 24.26 -26.12
CA VAL A 169 27.30 25.63 -26.55
C VAL A 169 28.56 26.47 -26.82
N ARG A 170 29.56 26.41 -25.93
CA ARG A 170 30.85 27.11 -26.15
C ARG A 170 31.55 26.65 -27.42
N LYS A 171 31.56 25.34 -27.69
CA LYS A 171 32.17 24.77 -28.91
C LYS A 171 31.44 25.25 -30.17
N GLN A 172 30.10 25.24 -30.17
CA GLN A 172 29.29 25.74 -31.29
C GLN A 172 29.52 27.24 -31.54
N ASN A 173 29.56 28.06 -30.50
CA ASN A 173 29.83 29.49 -30.64
C ASN A 173 31.22 29.76 -31.23
N ARG A 174 32.25 29.01 -30.78
CA ARG A 174 33.60 29.09 -31.35
C ARG A 174 33.61 28.78 -32.85
N LEU A 175 32.90 27.74 -33.28
CA LEU A 175 32.80 27.35 -34.69
C LEU A 175 32.09 28.42 -35.53
N LYS A 176 31.00 29.02 -35.02
CA LYS A 176 30.30 30.12 -35.69
C LYS A 176 31.19 31.35 -35.89
N VAL A 177 31.96 31.74 -34.88
CA VAL A 177 32.91 32.87 -34.99
C VAL A 177 33.99 32.59 -36.04
N ILE A 178 34.51 31.36 -36.09
CA ILE A 178 35.49 30.96 -37.11
C ILE A 178 34.88 31.02 -38.52
N GLN A 179 33.64 30.56 -38.70
CA GLN A 179 32.93 30.63 -39.98
C GLN A 179 32.68 32.08 -40.43
N GLN A 180 32.21 32.97 -39.53
CA GLN A 180 32.01 34.38 -39.85
C GLN A 180 33.32 35.07 -40.27
N LYS A 181 34.43 34.82 -39.56
CA LYS A 181 35.74 35.36 -39.93
C LYS A 181 36.25 34.86 -41.28
N ARG A 182 35.87 33.66 -41.70
CA ARG A 182 36.20 33.13 -43.04
C ARG A 182 35.37 33.80 -44.13
N GLN A 183 34.10 34.10 -43.86
CA GLN A 183 33.21 34.78 -44.81
C GLN A 183 33.56 36.25 -45.03
N GLN A 184 34.13 36.94 -44.03
CA GLN A 184 34.56 38.35 -44.13
C GLN A 184 35.94 38.56 -44.78
N LYS A 185 36.65 37.48 -45.15
CA LYS A 185 37.99 37.52 -45.76
C LYS A 185 37.99 37.21 -47.28
N LEU A 186 36.80 37.09 -47.87
CA LEU A 186 36.52 37.05 -49.31
C LEU A 186 35.88 38.39 -49.69
#